data_AF-X1K0V7-F1
#
_entry.id   AF-X1K0V7-F1
#
_cell.length_a   1.000
_cell.length_b   1.000
_cell.length_c   1.000
_cell.angle_alpha   90.00
_cell.angle_beta   90.00
_cell.angle_gamma   90.00
#
_symmetry.space_group_name_H-M   'P 1'
#
loop_
_entity.id
_entity.type
_entity.pdbx_description
1 polymer ?
#
loop_
_entity_poly.entity_id
_entity_poly.type
_entity_poly.pdbx_seq_one_letter_code
_entity_poly.pdbx_strand_id
1 'polypeptide(L)'
;GLISAILLGIPGTPSAVATTFDGYPMAIKKGKPGEALMIGISASFLGSLIGMVVLVTLAPQVANIALKFGPWEYFSLIIFALTIIASITGDSIIKGLLTGVFGLLISTVGTDPMTGFHRFTFGIRSLRAGLPFLTVLIGIFAVSRLFTELESKKEVTENKKLVTSEVKINPFGGIKKVLSQPLNLIRSSLLGVLIGAIPGAGASISNILAYDQAKKGSKYPEKFGTGIADGIIASESANNATAGGGLIPMMAMGIPGSAVSAVMLGALMVHG
;
A
#
# COMPACT_ATOMS: atom_id res chain seq x y z
N GLY A 1 -1.06 9.43 -5.14
CA GLY A 1 -2.37 10.08 -5.32
C GLY A 1 -2.56 11.39 -4.54
N LEU A 2 -1.54 11.95 -3.87
CA LEU A 2 -1.77 13.09 -2.97
C LEU A 2 -2.19 14.39 -3.69
N ILE A 3 -1.65 14.65 -4.89
CA ILE A 3 -1.91 15.91 -5.60
C ILE A 3 -3.39 16.05 -5.93
N SER A 4 -4.00 15.01 -6.49
CA SER A 4 -5.44 15.00 -6.79
C SER A 4 -6.27 15.01 -5.51
N ALA A 5 -5.84 14.29 -4.46
CA ALA A 5 -6.53 14.27 -3.18
C ALA A 5 -6.59 15.66 -2.52
N ILE A 6 -5.49 16.41 -2.55
CA ILE A 6 -5.36 17.73 -1.92
C ILE A 6 -6.06 18.81 -2.77
N LEU A 7 -5.86 18.82 -4.08
CA LEU A 7 -6.35 19.92 -4.93
C LEU A 7 -7.78 19.73 -5.41
N LEU A 8 -8.21 18.49 -5.62
CA LEU A 8 -9.51 18.17 -6.20
C LEU A 8 -10.47 17.53 -5.19
N GLY A 9 -9.97 17.12 -4.01
CA GLY A 9 -10.76 16.35 -3.05
C GLY A 9 -11.09 14.94 -3.53
N ILE A 10 -10.54 14.54 -4.69
CA ILE A 10 -10.77 13.24 -5.32
C ILE A 10 -9.46 12.44 -5.22
N PRO A 11 -9.43 11.38 -4.41
CA PRO A 11 -8.22 10.59 -4.23
C PRO A 11 -7.93 9.80 -5.52
N GLY A 12 -6.74 9.99 -6.09
CA GLY A 12 -6.33 9.26 -7.30
C GLY A 12 -5.93 7.81 -7.02
N THR A 13 -5.80 7.45 -5.75
CA THR A 13 -5.51 6.11 -5.25
C THR A 13 -6.32 5.89 -3.97
N PRO A 14 -6.83 4.67 -3.70
CA PRO A 14 -7.52 4.38 -2.43
C PRO A 14 -6.69 4.73 -1.19
N SER A 15 -5.36 4.64 -1.32
CA SER A 15 -4.38 4.96 -0.28
C SER A 15 -4.20 6.46 0.00
N ALA A 16 -4.91 7.35 -0.70
CA ALA A 16 -4.91 8.79 -0.48
C ALA A 16 -6.26 9.33 0.03
N VAL A 17 -7.19 8.45 0.44
CA VAL A 17 -8.54 8.85 0.89
C VAL A 17 -8.46 9.71 2.15
N ALA A 18 -7.76 9.28 3.21
CA ALA A 18 -7.72 10.08 4.43
C ALA A 18 -6.92 11.39 4.26
N THR A 19 -6.09 11.49 3.23
CA THR A 19 -5.42 12.73 2.83
C THR A 19 -6.42 13.79 2.37
N THR A 20 -7.56 13.41 1.78
CA THR A 20 -8.60 14.36 1.37
C THR A 20 -9.27 15.03 2.57
N PHE A 21 -9.32 14.36 3.72
CA PHE A 21 -10.03 14.83 4.91
C PHE A 21 -9.48 16.17 5.41
N ASP A 22 -8.16 16.35 5.39
CA ASP A 22 -7.52 17.61 5.78
C ASP A 22 -6.79 18.32 4.64
N GLY A 23 -6.28 17.58 3.65
CA GLY A 23 -5.59 18.15 2.50
C GLY A 23 -6.47 19.10 1.69
N TYR A 24 -7.68 18.65 1.34
CA TYR A 24 -8.61 19.44 0.54
C TYR A 24 -9.17 20.67 1.28
N PRO A 25 -9.63 20.57 2.55
CA PRO A 25 -10.01 21.76 3.32
C PRO A 25 -8.85 22.76 3.52
N MET A 26 -7.62 22.30 3.71
CA MET A 26 -6.47 23.20 3.81
C MET A 26 -6.19 23.93 2.48
N ALA A 27 -6.28 23.21 1.36
CA ALA A 27 -6.06 23.79 0.04
C ALA A 27 -7.14 24.79 -0.35
N ILE A 28 -8.42 24.39 -0.25
CA ILE A 28 -9.55 25.16 -0.80
C ILE A 28 -10.16 26.10 0.24
N LYS A 29 -10.49 25.62 1.45
CA LYS A 29 -11.20 26.43 2.44
C LYS A 29 -10.28 27.43 3.14
N LYS A 30 -9.01 27.06 3.39
CA LYS A 30 -8.01 27.93 4.00
C LYS A 30 -7.14 28.69 2.98
N GLY A 31 -7.34 28.47 1.68
CA GLY A 31 -6.59 29.13 0.61
C GLY A 31 -5.08 28.83 0.65
N LYS A 32 -4.68 27.65 1.15
CA LYS A 32 -3.27 27.28 1.37
C LYS A 32 -2.87 26.01 0.58
N PRO A 33 -3.06 25.97 -0.75
CA PRO A 33 -2.78 24.78 -1.56
C PRO A 33 -1.29 24.41 -1.56
N GLY A 34 -0.40 25.40 -1.65
CA GLY A 34 1.06 25.17 -1.62
C GLY A 34 1.53 24.59 -0.29
N GLU A 35 0.99 25.09 0.84
CA GLU A 35 1.33 24.57 2.17
C GLU A 35 0.85 23.13 2.34
N ALA A 36 -0.39 22.82 1.95
CA ALA A 36 -0.95 21.47 2.01
C ALA A 36 -0.12 20.47 1.20
N LEU A 37 0.25 20.84 -0.03
CA LEU A 37 1.11 20.01 -0.90
C LEU A 37 2.48 19.78 -0.28
N MET A 38 3.14 20.83 0.20
CA MET A 38 4.49 20.71 0.77
C MET A 38 4.50 19.88 2.07
N ILE A 39 3.47 20.00 2.91
CA ILE A 39 3.32 19.13 4.09
C ILE A 39 3.15 17.68 3.65
N GLY A 40 2.25 17.40 2.70
CA GLY A 40 2.00 16.04 2.22
C GLY A 40 3.22 15.39 1.57
N ILE A 41 3.94 16.12 0.70
CA ILE A 41 5.18 15.64 0.06
C ILE A 41 6.25 15.38 1.11
N SER A 42 6.44 16.30 2.06
CA SER A 42 7.45 16.17 3.11
C SER A 42 7.15 15.00 4.05
N ALA A 43 5.88 14.82 4.42
CA ALA A 43 5.43 13.70 5.25
C ALA A 43 5.58 12.36 4.51
N SER A 44 5.30 12.33 3.21
CA SER A 44 5.54 11.15 2.35
C SER A 44 7.01 10.78 2.33
N PHE A 45 7.89 11.76 2.06
CA PHE A 45 9.33 11.54 1.99
C PHE A 45 9.91 11.05 3.32
N LEU A 46 9.59 11.72 4.43
CA LEU A 46 10.07 11.34 5.74
C LEU A 46 9.48 9.99 6.21
N GLY A 47 8.22 9.71 5.86
CA GLY A 47 7.60 8.41 6.11
C GLY A 47 8.30 7.27 5.35
N SER A 48 8.63 7.48 4.07
CA SER A 48 9.44 6.53 3.30
C SER A 48 10.82 6.32 3.91
N LEU A 49 11.48 7.39 4.40
CA LEU A 49 12.79 7.28 5.04
C LEU A 49 12.73 6.43 6.31
N ILE A 50 11.72 6.64 7.16
CA ILE A 50 11.49 5.81 8.34
C ILE A 50 11.22 4.35 7.94
N GLY A 51 10.33 4.14 6.95
CA GLY A 51 10.03 2.80 6.43
C GLY A 51 11.26 2.09 5.88
N MET A 52 12.14 2.81 5.18
CA MET A 52 13.41 2.31 4.66
C MET A 52 14.37 1.91 5.79
N VAL A 53 14.50 2.74 6.83
CA VAL A 53 15.34 2.42 7.99
C VAL A 53 14.82 1.15 8.69
N VAL A 54 13.51 1.05 8.89
CA VAL A 54 12.89 -0.14 9.49
C VAL A 54 13.08 -1.37 8.60
N LEU A 55 12.93 -1.24 7.27
CA LEU A 55 13.20 -2.32 6.32
C LEU A 55 14.65 -2.82 6.41
N VAL A 56 15.64 -1.92 6.30
CA VAL A 56 17.07 -2.29 6.30
C VAL A 56 17.49 -2.93 7.63
N THR A 57 16.87 -2.53 8.73
CA THR A 57 17.20 -3.06 10.07
C THR A 57 16.48 -4.37 10.38
N LEU A 58 15.18 -4.49 10.07
CA LEU A 58 14.38 -5.66 10.41
C LEU A 58 14.42 -6.77 9.36
N ALA A 59 14.49 -6.47 8.06
CA ALA A 59 14.53 -7.50 7.02
C ALA A 59 15.61 -8.57 7.23
N PRO A 60 16.88 -8.25 7.51
CA PRO A 60 17.90 -9.28 7.74
C PRO A 60 17.62 -10.11 9.00
N GLN A 61 17.06 -9.50 10.04
CA GLN A 61 16.70 -10.21 11.28
C GLN A 61 15.56 -11.20 11.04
N VAL A 62 14.51 -10.76 10.33
CA VAL A 62 13.38 -11.62 9.95
C VAL A 62 13.82 -12.73 9.01
N ALA A 63 14.72 -12.47 8.06
CA ALA A 63 15.28 -13.49 7.17
C ALA A 63 16.04 -14.57 7.94
N ASN A 64 16.88 -14.19 8.92
CA ASN A 64 17.58 -15.15 9.78
C ASN A 64 16.65 -16.02 10.61
N ILE A 65 15.47 -15.50 10.99
CA ILE A 65 14.43 -16.28 11.67
C ILE A 65 13.75 -17.22 10.66
N ALA A 66 13.42 -16.73 9.47
CA ALA A 66 12.79 -17.52 8.41
C ALA A 66 13.65 -18.72 7.99
N LEU A 67 14.99 -18.57 7.97
CA LEU A 67 15.92 -19.68 7.68
C LEU A 67 15.86 -20.82 8.69
N LYS A 68 15.34 -20.58 9.90
CA LYS A 68 15.18 -21.60 10.95
C LYS A 68 13.81 -22.29 10.89
N PHE A 69 12.91 -21.85 10.03
CA PHE A 69 11.57 -22.41 9.94
C PHE A 69 11.61 -23.81 9.36
N GLY A 70 10.97 -24.74 10.06
CA GLY A 70 10.70 -26.08 9.59
C GLY A 70 9.37 -26.13 8.82
N PRO A 71 8.97 -27.33 8.37
CA PRO A 71 7.73 -27.53 7.64
C PRO A 71 6.49 -27.05 8.40
N TRP A 72 6.46 -27.18 9.73
CA TRP A 72 5.32 -26.80 10.55
C TRP A 72 5.18 -25.28 10.72
N GLU A 73 6.28 -24.52 10.84
CA GLU A 73 6.23 -23.05 10.80
C GLU A 73 5.77 -22.55 9.43
N TYR A 74 6.34 -23.08 8.34
CA TYR A 74 5.93 -22.70 6.99
C TYR A 74 4.45 -22.99 6.75
N PHE A 75 3.95 -24.16 7.16
CA PHE A 75 2.54 -24.49 7.06
C PHE A 75 1.66 -23.49 7.82
N SER A 76 2.00 -23.22 9.09
CA SER A 76 1.24 -22.30 9.95
C SER A 76 1.24 -20.88 9.37
N LEU A 77 2.37 -20.45 8.82
CA LEU A 77 2.53 -19.13 8.23
C LEU A 77 1.74 -18.98 6.93
N ILE A 78 1.71 -20.02 6.08
CA ILE A 78 0.89 -20.04 4.87
C ILE A 78 -0.60 -19.98 5.24
N ILE A 79 -1.06 -20.77 6.22
CA ILE A 79 -2.45 -20.73 6.69
C ILE A 79 -2.80 -19.36 7.27
N PHE A 80 -1.90 -18.74 8.03
CA PHE A 80 -2.08 -17.41 8.57
C PHE A 80 -2.19 -16.35 7.46
N ALA A 81 -1.28 -16.39 6.47
CA ALA A 81 -1.32 -15.50 5.32
C ALA A 81 -2.62 -15.66 4.50
N LEU A 82 -3.06 -16.89 4.24
CA LEU A 82 -4.31 -17.16 3.54
C LEU A 82 -5.54 -16.64 4.31
N THR A 83 -5.53 -16.77 5.64
CA THR A 83 -6.60 -16.27 6.51
C THR A 83 -6.67 -14.75 6.48
N ILE A 84 -5.53 -14.07 6.52
CA ILE A 84 -5.46 -12.60 6.41
C ILE A 84 -5.97 -12.15 5.03
N ILE A 85 -5.51 -12.79 3.94
CA ILE A 85 -5.98 -12.46 2.58
C ILE A 85 -7.50 -12.62 2.49
N ALA A 86 -8.05 -13.70 3.02
CA ALA A 86 -9.50 -13.92 3.06
C ALA A 86 -10.23 -12.86 3.90
N SER A 87 -9.65 -12.44 5.03
CA SER A 87 -10.20 -11.39 5.90
C SER A 87 -10.21 -10.00 5.28
N ILE A 88 -9.31 -9.71 4.34
CA ILE A 88 -9.19 -8.39 3.72
C ILE A 88 -10.10 -8.27 2.49
N THR A 89 -10.67 -9.39 2.02
CA THR A 89 -11.53 -9.41 0.84
C THR A 89 -12.94 -8.92 1.15
N GLY A 90 -13.08 -7.61 1.38
CA GLY A 90 -14.33 -6.83 1.40
C GLY A 90 -15.54 -7.54 2.02
N ASP A 91 -16.69 -7.43 1.35
CA ASP A 91 -17.99 -7.90 1.88
C ASP A 91 -18.16 -9.43 1.89
N SER A 92 -17.22 -10.21 1.35
CA SER A 92 -17.38 -11.67 1.27
C SER A 92 -16.05 -12.42 1.35
N ILE A 93 -15.78 -12.94 2.55
CA ILE A 93 -14.68 -13.86 2.86
C ILE A 93 -14.68 -15.06 1.89
N ILE A 94 -15.86 -15.58 1.53
CA ILE A 94 -16.01 -16.70 0.59
C ILE A 94 -15.43 -16.36 -0.78
N LYS A 95 -15.67 -15.15 -1.30
CA LYS A 95 -15.11 -14.73 -2.59
C LYS A 95 -13.58 -14.65 -2.53
N GLY A 96 -13.02 -14.15 -1.43
CA GLY A 96 -11.57 -14.12 -1.22
C GLY A 96 -10.93 -15.49 -1.10
N LEU A 97 -11.58 -16.41 -0.40
CA LEU A 97 -11.10 -17.78 -0.28
C LEU A 97 -11.15 -18.50 -1.65
N LEU A 98 -12.25 -18.33 -2.41
CA LEU A 98 -12.40 -18.91 -3.74
C LEU A 98 -11.37 -18.39 -4.73
N THR A 99 -11.09 -17.07 -4.75
CA THR A 99 -10.04 -16.50 -5.61
C THR A 99 -8.65 -16.96 -5.19
N GLY A 100 -8.40 -17.11 -3.88
CA GLY A 100 -7.15 -17.67 -3.36
C GLY A 100 -6.93 -19.13 -3.80
N VAL A 101 -7.95 -19.98 -3.63
CA VAL A 101 -7.91 -21.39 -4.10
C VAL A 101 -7.74 -21.46 -5.61
N PHE A 102 -8.43 -20.61 -6.37
CA PHE A 102 -8.27 -20.54 -7.82
C PHE A 102 -6.85 -20.15 -8.23
N GLY A 103 -6.25 -19.15 -7.56
CA GLY A 103 -4.86 -18.78 -7.77
C GLY A 103 -3.87 -19.90 -7.44
N LEU A 104 -4.10 -20.63 -6.34
CA LEU A 104 -3.29 -21.80 -5.97
C LEU A 104 -3.37 -22.89 -7.04
N LEU A 105 -4.58 -23.21 -7.54
CA LEU A 105 -4.78 -24.17 -8.62
C LEU A 105 -4.02 -23.76 -9.88
N ILE A 106 -4.09 -22.49 -10.29
CA ILE A 106 -3.33 -21.97 -11.44
C ILE A 106 -1.81 -22.12 -11.20
N SER A 107 -1.32 -21.90 -9.98
CA SER A 107 0.12 -22.05 -9.67
C SER A 107 0.63 -23.49 -9.75
N THR A 108 -0.27 -24.49 -9.66
CA THR A 108 0.12 -25.91 -9.76
C THR A 108 0.32 -26.38 -11.20
N VAL A 109 0.01 -25.55 -12.21
CA VAL A 109 0.25 -25.85 -13.62
C VAL A 109 1.75 -25.81 -13.90
N GLY A 110 2.32 -26.93 -14.35
CA GLY A 110 3.74 -27.03 -14.69
C GLY A 110 4.40 -28.30 -14.17
N THR A 111 5.73 -28.29 -14.15
CA THR A 111 6.52 -29.38 -13.57
C THR A 111 6.69 -29.16 -12.08
N ASP A 112 6.33 -30.14 -11.25
CA ASP A 112 6.56 -30.08 -9.81
C ASP A 112 8.07 -30.06 -9.53
N PRO A 113 8.60 -29.02 -8.85
CA PRO A 113 10.03 -28.91 -8.56
C PRO A 113 10.55 -30.01 -7.61
N MET A 114 9.68 -30.61 -6.78
CA MET A 114 10.07 -31.65 -5.83
C MET A 114 10.10 -33.04 -6.44
N THR A 115 9.14 -33.35 -7.31
CA THR A 115 8.93 -34.71 -7.82
C THR A 115 9.23 -34.86 -9.31
N GLY A 116 9.36 -33.76 -10.05
CA GLY A 116 9.59 -33.75 -11.50
C GLY A 116 8.37 -34.14 -12.35
N PHE A 117 7.23 -34.47 -11.74
CA PHE A 117 6.02 -34.80 -12.47
C PHE A 117 5.34 -33.57 -13.07
N HIS A 118 4.86 -33.70 -14.31
CA HIS A 118 4.06 -32.68 -14.97
C HIS A 118 2.62 -32.71 -14.43
N ARG A 119 2.14 -31.55 -13.96
CA ARG A 119 0.78 -31.33 -13.46
C ARG A 119 0.06 -30.35 -14.37
N PHE A 120 -1.16 -30.71 -14.79
CA PHE A 120 -2.04 -29.84 -15.60
C PHE A 120 -1.41 -29.27 -16.89
N THR A 121 -0.43 -29.97 -17.50
CA THR A 121 0.20 -29.52 -18.75
C THR A 121 -0.59 -29.93 -20.00
N PHE A 122 -1.53 -30.88 -19.87
CA PHE A 122 -2.41 -31.37 -20.94
C PHE A 122 -1.70 -31.70 -22.27
N GLY A 123 -0.43 -32.13 -22.21
CA GLY A 123 0.39 -32.43 -23.38
C GLY A 123 1.02 -31.21 -24.08
N ILE A 124 0.68 -29.98 -23.67
CA ILE A 124 1.21 -28.74 -24.25
C ILE A 124 2.62 -28.49 -23.71
N ARG A 125 3.61 -28.40 -24.62
CA ARG A 125 5.02 -28.24 -24.25
C ARG A 125 5.29 -26.93 -23.50
N SER A 126 4.64 -25.84 -23.91
CA SER A 126 4.79 -24.51 -23.28
C SER A 126 4.31 -24.48 -21.82
N LEU A 127 3.33 -25.32 -21.46
CA LEU A 127 2.83 -25.40 -20.09
C LEU A 127 3.73 -26.21 -19.16
N ARG A 128 4.74 -26.92 -19.68
CA ARG A 128 5.69 -27.69 -18.83
C ARG A 128 6.55 -26.78 -17.96
N ALA A 129 6.86 -25.58 -18.45
CA ALA A 129 7.55 -24.54 -17.69
C ALA A 129 6.62 -23.84 -16.67
N GLY A 130 5.34 -24.21 -16.64
CA GLY A 130 4.31 -23.52 -15.87
C GLY A 130 3.93 -22.18 -16.48
N LEU A 131 3.13 -21.43 -15.73
CA LEU A 131 2.73 -20.08 -16.12
C LEU A 131 3.71 -19.07 -15.48
N PRO A 132 4.39 -18.21 -16.27
CA PRO A 132 5.30 -17.22 -15.72
C PRO A 132 4.55 -16.30 -14.77
N PHE A 133 4.96 -16.30 -13.50
CA PHE A 133 4.29 -15.56 -12.43
C PHE A 133 4.10 -14.08 -12.78
N LEU A 134 5.16 -13.43 -13.31
CA LEU A 134 5.11 -12.03 -13.71
C LEU A 134 4.07 -11.76 -14.82
N THR A 135 3.99 -12.63 -15.84
CA THR A 135 3.04 -12.49 -16.94
C THR A 135 1.60 -12.62 -16.46
N VAL A 136 1.30 -13.63 -15.64
CA VAL A 136 -0.03 -13.83 -15.05
C VAL A 136 -0.43 -12.62 -14.20
N LEU A 137 0.49 -12.13 -13.38
CA LEU A 137 0.25 -11.02 -12.48
C LEU A 137 -0.03 -9.71 -13.24
N ILE A 138 0.77 -9.40 -14.27
CA ILE A 138 0.51 -8.23 -15.15
C ILE A 138 -0.83 -8.36 -15.84
N GLY A 139 -1.18 -9.55 -16.36
CA GLY A 139 -2.46 -9.80 -17.01
C GLY A 139 -3.66 -9.57 -16.08
N ILE A 140 -3.62 -10.15 -14.88
CA ILE A 140 -4.69 -9.96 -13.87
C ILE A 140 -4.82 -8.49 -13.49
N PHE A 141 -3.70 -7.80 -13.26
CA PHE A 141 -3.71 -6.40 -12.87
C PHE A 141 -4.25 -5.49 -13.97
N ALA A 142 -3.83 -5.69 -15.23
CA ALA A 142 -4.29 -4.93 -16.38
C ALA A 142 -5.79 -5.13 -16.61
N VAL A 143 -6.28 -6.38 -16.57
CA VAL A 143 -7.70 -6.70 -16.74
C VAL A 143 -8.55 -6.13 -15.61
N SER A 144 -8.11 -6.28 -14.36
CA SER A 144 -8.79 -5.69 -13.20
C SER A 144 -8.89 -4.18 -13.32
N ARG A 145 -7.80 -3.52 -13.74
CA ARG A 145 -7.79 -2.07 -13.92
C ARG A 145 -8.74 -1.62 -15.02
N LEU A 146 -8.74 -2.32 -16.16
CA LEU A 146 -9.61 -2.03 -17.29
C LEU A 146 -11.08 -2.11 -16.90
N PHE A 147 -11.48 -3.12 -16.12
CA PHE A 147 -12.85 -3.20 -15.61
C PHE A 147 -13.21 -2.05 -14.66
N THR A 148 -12.32 -1.66 -13.75
CA THR A 148 -12.56 -0.50 -12.86
C THR A 148 -12.67 0.81 -13.65
N GLU A 149 -11.87 0.98 -14.69
CA GLU A 149 -11.90 2.17 -15.56
C GLU A 149 -13.25 2.25 -16.31
N LEU A 150 -13.73 1.12 -16.84
CA LEU A 150 -15.03 1.01 -17.51
C LEU A 150 -16.23 1.24 -16.58
N GLU A 151 -16.12 0.83 -15.32
CA GLU A 151 -17.13 1.07 -14.28
C GLU A 151 -17.16 2.55 -13.86
N SER A 152 -16.01 3.23 -13.90
CA SER A 152 -15.89 4.64 -13.54
C SER A 152 -16.39 5.58 -14.66
N LYS A 153 -17.70 5.55 -14.91
CA LYS A 153 -18.39 6.60 -15.68
C LYS A 153 -18.46 7.89 -14.84
N LYS A 154 -17.33 8.56 -14.61
CA LYS A 154 -17.34 9.92 -14.06
C LYS A 154 -17.36 10.92 -15.21
N GLU A 155 -18.52 11.55 -15.36
CA GLU A 155 -18.69 12.77 -16.14
C GLU A 155 -17.60 13.76 -15.78
N VAL A 156 -16.85 14.20 -16.79
CA VAL A 156 -15.96 15.35 -16.70
C VAL A 156 -16.87 16.58 -16.63
N THR A 157 -17.36 16.91 -15.43
CA THR A 157 -18.16 18.11 -15.22
C THR A 157 -17.23 19.31 -15.10
N GLU A 158 -17.25 20.11 -16.17
CA GLU A 158 -16.97 21.54 -16.31
C GLU A 158 -15.73 22.20 -15.65
N ASN A 159 -15.03 22.92 -16.53
CA ASN A 159 -14.00 23.94 -16.28
C ASN A 159 -14.45 25.04 -15.29
N LYS A 160 -14.41 24.78 -13.99
CA LYS A 160 -14.20 25.85 -12.99
C LYS A 160 -12.76 25.79 -12.50
N LYS A 161 -12.06 26.94 -12.53
CA LYS A 161 -10.77 27.09 -11.85
C LYS A 161 -10.99 26.85 -10.35
N LEU A 162 -10.71 25.63 -9.89
CA LEU A 162 -10.82 25.23 -8.48
C LEU A 162 -9.75 25.88 -7.60
N VAL A 163 -8.64 26.33 -8.21
CA VAL A 163 -7.53 27.01 -7.52
C VAL A 163 -7.31 28.38 -8.16
N THR A 164 -7.70 29.44 -7.45
CA THR A 164 -7.56 30.85 -7.86
C THR A 164 -6.33 31.53 -7.26
N SER A 165 -5.60 30.86 -6.37
CA SER A 165 -4.46 31.43 -5.63
C SER A 165 -3.13 31.01 -6.24
N GLU A 166 -2.16 31.94 -6.30
CA GLU A 166 -0.76 31.62 -6.61
C GLU A 166 -0.24 30.55 -5.64
N VAL A 167 0.22 29.43 -6.18
CA VAL A 167 0.82 28.35 -5.38
C VAL A 167 2.20 28.81 -4.94
N LYS A 168 2.29 29.49 -3.80
CA LYS A 168 3.57 29.79 -3.16
C LYS A 168 4.14 28.49 -2.56
N ILE A 169 5.07 27.90 -3.28
CA ILE A 169 5.79 26.69 -2.87
C ILE A 169 6.89 27.10 -1.91
N ASN A 170 6.77 26.70 -0.64
CA ASN A 170 7.85 26.81 0.34
C ASN A 170 8.23 25.40 0.85
N PRO A 171 9.21 24.74 0.21
CA PRO A 171 9.62 23.38 0.56
C PRO A 171 10.12 23.28 2.01
N PHE A 172 10.90 24.26 2.45
CA PHE A 172 11.44 24.33 3.81
C PHE A 172 10.33 24.48 4.86
N GLY A 173 9.27 25.21 4.54
CA GLY A 173 8.10 25.35 5.40
C GLY A 173 7.38 24.02 5.65
N GLY A 174 7.20 23.22 4.59
CA GLY A 174 6.59 21.89 4.69
C GLY A 174 7.41 20.96 5.59
N ILE A 175 8.71 20.81 5.32
CA ILE A 175 9.61 19.95 6.10
C ILE A 175 9.63 20.37 7.58
N LYS A 176 9.80 21.68 7.85
CA LYS A 176 9.80 22.20 9.23
C LYS A 176 8.48 21.90 9.94
N LYS A 177 7.35 21.97 9.24
CA LYS A 177 6.04 21.65 9.81
C LYS A 177 5.92 20.18 10.17
N VAL A 178 6.39 19.28 9.31
CA VAL A 178 6.40 17.83 9.60
C VAL A 178 7.31 17.51 10.78
N LEU A 179 8.53 18.06 10.79
CA LEU A 179 9.51 17.87 11.86
C LEU A 179 9.08 18.49 13.20
N SER A 180 8.16 19.45 13.20
CA SER A 180 7.56 19.98 14.44
C SER A 180 6.62 19.00 15.15
N GLN A 181 6.26 17.89 14.50
CA GLN A 181 5.38 16.85 15.06
C GLN A 181 6.03 15.46 15.00
N PRO A 182 7.21 15.26 15.64
CA PRO A 182 7.97 14.03 15.52
C PRO A 182 7.21 12.80 16.03
N LEU A 183 6.41 12.96 17.10
CA LEU A 183 5.61 11.88 17.65
C LEU A 183 4.52 11.40 16.67
N ASN A 184 3.87 12.34 15.99
CA ASN A 184 2.84 12.00 15.00
C ASN A 184 3.47 11.31 13.79
N LEU A 185 4.57 11.88 13.28
CA LEU A 185 5.33 11.31 12.17
C LEU A 185 5.80 9.88 12.48
N ILE A 186 6.52 9.68 13.58
CA ILE A 186 7.08 8.36 13.94
C ILE A 186 5.97 7.35 14.17
N ARG A 187 4.94 7.68 14.96
CA ARG A 187 3.83 6.75 15.22
C ARG A 187 3.11 6.36 13.94
N SER A 188 2.78 7.33 13.09
CA SER A 188 2.06 7.05 11.85
C SER A 188 2.91 6.27 10.85
N SER A 189 4.21 6.57 10.75
CA SER A 189 5.14 5.77 9.94
C SER A 189 5.29 4.34 10.47
N LEU A 190 5.41 4.14 11.79
CA LEU A 190 5.49 2.80 12.37
C LEU A 190 4.20 2.01 12.18
N LEU A 191 3.04 2.65 12.35
CA LEU A 191 1.75 2.03 12.00
C LEU A 191 1.71 1.64 10.52
N GLY A 192 2.23 2.51 9.65
CA GLY A 192 2.36 2.20 8.23
C GLY A 192 3.22 0.97 7.97
N VAL A 193 4.41 0.88 8.58
CA VAL A 193 5.28 -0.28 8.46
C VAL A 193 4.59 -1.55 8.98
N LEU A 194 3.97 -1.49 10.16
CA LEU A 194 3.29 -2.65 10.76
C LEU A 194 2.14 -3.15 9.88
N ILE A 195 1.31 -2.24 9.38
CA ILE A 195 0.19 -2.60 8.50
C ILE A 195 0.72 -3.08 7.14
N GLY A 196 1.81 -2.50 6.64
CA GLY A 196 2.45 -2.94 5.40
C GLY A 196 2.99 -4.37 5.50
N ALA A 197 3.51 -4.76 6.66
CA ALA A 197 3.99 -6.12 6.91
C ALA A 197 2.86 -7.16 6.95
N ILE A 198 1.59 -6.73 7.10
CA ILE A 198 0.43 -7.62 7.05
C ILE A 198 0.07 -7.90 5.58
N PRO A 199 0.14 -9.15 5.11
CA PRO A 199 -0.17 -9.50 3.73
C PRO A 199 -1.56 -9.03 3.30
N GLY A 200 -1.63 -8.26 2.22
CA GLY A 200 -2.89 -7.81 1.64
C GLY A 200 -3.49 -6.55 2.27
N ALA A 201 -3.05 -6.10 3.46
CA ALA A 201 -3.71 -4.97 4.15
C ALA A 201 -3.44 -3.64 3.45
N GLY A 202 -2.22 -3.48 2.94
CA GLY A 202 -1.83 -2.41 2.04
C GLY A 202 -1.98 -1.00 2.61
N ALA A 203 -1.73 -0.02 1.74
CA ALA A 203 -1.60 1.39 2.16
C ALA A 203 -2.95 2.09 2.41
N SER A 204 -4.05 1.52 1.92
CA SER A 204 -5.40 2.09 2.08
C SER A 204 -5.90 2.00 3.52
N ILE A 205 -5.71 0.84 4.17
CA ILE A 205 -6.08 0.63 5.58
C ILE A 205 -5.13 1.43 6.47
N SER A 206 -3.83 1.39 6.15
CA SER A 206 -2.77 2.12 6.84
C SER A 206 -3.05 3.62 6.99
N ASN A 207 -3.40 4.27 5.88
CA ASN A 207 -3.70 5.70 5.89
C ASN A 207 -4.87 6.04 6.84
N ILE A 208 -6.00 5.33 6.73
CA ILE A 208 -7.20 5.60 7.54
C ILE A 208 -6.95 5.34 9.02
N LEU A 209 -6.30 4.22 9.35
CA LEU A 209 -5.97 3.89 10.73
C LEU A 209 -4.99 4.89 11.34
N ALA A 210 -3.96 5.31 10.61
CA ALA A 210 -3.03 6.32 11.08
C ALA A 210 -3.72 7.68 11.32
N TYR A 211 -4.65 8.06 10.45
CA TYR A 211 -5.46 9.27 10.64
C TYR A 211 -6.34 9.19 11.90
N ASP A 212 -7.04 8.07 12.11
CA ASP A 212 -7.87 7.86 13.30
C ASP A 212 -7.04 7.87 14.59
N GLN A 213 -5.90 7.18 14.60
CA GLN A 213 -4.97 7.20 15.74
C GLN A 213 -4.38 8.60 15.98
N ALA A 214 -4.13 9.36 14.91
CA ALA A 214 -3.72 10.74 15.01
C ALA A 214 -4.77 11.64 15.63
N LYS A 215 -6.03 11.48 15.24
CA LYS A 215 -7.15 12.18 15.84
C LYS A 215 -7.31 11.85 17.32
N LYS A 216 -7.32 10.56 17.68
CA LYS A 216 -7.48 10.09 19.07
C LYS A 216 -6.35 10.55 19.99
N GLY A 217 -5.11 10.57 19.47
CA GLY A 217 -3.94 11.00 20.23
C GLY A 217 -3.67 12.51 20.22
N SER A 218 -4.49 13.31 19.52
CA SER A 218 -4.28 14.75 19.43
C SER A 218 -4.86 15.49 20.64
N LYS A 219 -4.24 16.62 20.97
CA LYS A 219 -4.78 17.60 21.93
C LYS A 219 -5.97 18.39 21.34
N TYR A 220 -6.15 18.37 20.02
CA TYR A 220 -7.17 19.11 19.29
C TYR A 220 -7.94 18.20 18.30
N PRO A 221 -8.60 17.11 18.76
CA PRO A 221 -9.30 16.16 17.90
C PRO A 221 -10.41 16.81 17.07
N GLU A 222 -10.99 17.93 17.52
CA GLU A 222 -12.03 18.70 16.86
C GLU A 222 -11.55 19.41 15.58
N LYS A 223 -10.24 19.60 15.41
CA LYS A 223 -9.66 20.26 14.23
C LYS A 223 -9.42 19.32 13.05
N PHE A 224 -9.52 18.01 13.24
CA PHE A 224 -9.41 17.02 12.17
C PHE A 224 -10.61 17.13 11.22
N GLY A 225 -10.34 17.13 9.92
CA GLY A 225 -11.35 17.38 8.88
C GLY A 225 -11.56 18.86 8.55
N THR A 226 -10.88 19.77 9.25
CA THR A 226 -10.94 21.22 9.01
C THR A 226 -9.74 21.73 8.22
N GLY A 227 -8.82 20.85 7.85
CA GLY A 227 -7.55 21.18 7.22
C GLY A 227 -6.45 21.43 8.22
N ILE A 228 -6.34 20.58 9.24
CA ILE A 228 -5.20 20.57 10.16
C ILE A 228 -4.02 19.81 9.55
N ALA A 229 -2.79 20.29 9.77
CA ALA A 229 -1.59 19.65 9.24
C ALA A 229 -1.40 18.22 9.78
N ASP A 230 -1.78 17.97 11.03
CA ASP A 230 -1.65 16.71 11.74
C ASP A 230 -2.28 15.53 10.99
N GLY A 231 -3.46 15.73 10.38
CA GLY A 231 -4.15 14.73 9.58
C GLY A 231 -3.43 14.42 8.28
N ILE A 232 -2.87 15.44 7.60
CA ILE A 232 -2.06 15.27 6.38
C ILE A 232 -0.75 14.53 6.70
N ILE A 233 -0.10 14.90 7.81
CA ILE A 233 1.15 14.26 8.25
C ILE A 233 0.90 12.79 8.56
N ALA A 234 -0.14 12.48 9.33
CA ALA A 234 -0.45 11.11 9.72
C ALA A 234 -0.81 10.22 8.51
N SER A 235 -1.66 10.72 7.63
CA SER A 235 -2.12 9.99 6.44
C SER A 235 -0.98 9.68 5.46
N GLU A 236 -0.20 10.69 5.06
CA GLU A 236 0.83 10.53 4.04
C GLU A 236 2.08 9.80 4.56
N SER A 237 2.45 10.01 5.83
CA SER A 237 3.59 9.30 6.41
C SER A 237 3.33 7.80 6.57
N ALA A 238 2.12 7.40 6.98
CA ALA A 238 1.72 6.01 7.07
C ALA A 238 1.59 5.35 5.69
N ASN A 239 0.90 6.01 4.76
CA ASN A 239 0.72 5.55 3.38
C ASN A 239 2.07 5.16 2.75
N ASN A 240 3.08 6.03 2.84
CA ASN A 240 4.38 5.77 2.23
C ASN A 240 5.27 4.82 3.05
N ALA A 241 5.23 4.88 4.39
CA ALA A 241 5.97 3.92 5.23
C ALA A 241 5.49 2.47 5.05
N THR A 242 4.23 2.28 4.61
CA THR A 242 3.67 0.97 4.27
C THR A 242 4.49 0.21 3.24
N ALA A 243 5.10 0.91 2.27
CA ALA A 243 5.96 0.29 1.28
C ALA A 243 7.17 -0.41 1.94
N GLY A 244 7.84 0.28 2.89
CA GLY A 244 8.94 -0.30 3.64
C GLY A 244 8.52 -1.54 4.45
N GLY A 245 7.37 -1.48 5.10
CA GLY A 245 6.82 -2.62 5.84
C GLY A 245 6.47 -3.82 4.98
N GLY A 246 5.84 -3.59 3.83
CA GLY A 246 5.44 -4.68 2.92
C GLY A 246 6.58 -5.36 2.19
N LEU A 247 7.74 -4.71 2.10
CA LEU A 247 8.96 -5.31 1.57
C LEU A 247 9.65 -6.26 2.56
N ILE A 248 9.45 -6.11 3.88
CA ILE A 248 10.08 -6.98 4.89
C ILE A 248 9.69 -8.46 4.71
N PRO A 249 8.41 -8.86 4.77
CA PRO A 249 8.02 -10.26 4.59
C PRO A 249 8.23 -10.75 3.15
N MET A 250 8.16 -9.84 2.18
CA MET A 250 8.42 -10.15 0.77
C MET A 250 9.86 -10.58 0.57
N MET A 251 10.84 -9.82 1.08
CA MET A 251 12.25 -10.13 0.94
C MET A 251 12.69 -11.30 1.84
N ALA A 252 12.12 -11.42 3.04
CA ALA A 252 12.53 -12.45 4.00
C ALA A 252 11.85 -13.81 3.77
N MET A 253 10.60 -13.83 3.32
CA MET A 253 9.77 -15.05 3.25
C MET A 253 9.14 -15.27 1.88
N GLY A 254 9.34 -14.38 0.90
CA GLY A 254 8.69 -14.46 -0.41
C GLY A 254 7.19 -14.13 -0.39
N ILE A 255 6.70 -13.50 0.69
CA ILE A 255 5.26 -13.24 0.86
C ILE A 255 4.98 -11.75 0.68
N PRO A 256 4.31 -11.34 -0.41
CA PRO A 256 4.09 -9.93 -0.69
C PRO A 256 3.08 -9.30 0.26
N GLY A 257 3.45 -8.15 0.84
CA GLY A 257 2.55 -7.33 1.68
C GLY A 257 1.44 -6.62 0.89
N SER A 258 1.64 -6.40 -0.40
CA SER A 258 0.70 -5.68 -1.28
C SER A 258 0.76 -6.18 -2.72
N ALA A 259 -0.23 -5.81 -3.55
CA ALA A 259 -0.20 -6.10 -4.97
C ALA A 259 1.06 -5.55 -5.67
N VAL A 260 1.54 -4.36 -5.27
CA VAL A 260 2.77 -3.76 -5.82
C VAL A 260 4.00 -4.58 -5.45
N SER A 261 4.09 -5.02 -4.19
CA SER A 261 5.18 -5.90 -3.72
C SER A 261 5.16 -7.25 -4.43
N ALA A 262 3.99 -7.77 -4.80
CA ALA A 262 3.86 -9.00 -5.59
C ALA A 262 4.40 -8.83 -7.02
N VAL A 263 4.12 -7.69 -7.68
CA VAL A 263 4.75 -7.35 -8.97
C VAL A 263 6.27 -7.33 -8.83
N MET A 264 6.78 -6.65 -7.80
CA MET A 264 8.23 -6.58 -7.54
C MET A 264 8.84 -7.97 -7.33
N LEU A 265 8.15 -8.86 -6.61
CA LEU A 265 8.65 -10.22 -6.36
C LEU A 265 8.77 -10.98 -7.66
N GLY A 266 7.77 -10.85 -8.54
CA GLY A 266 7.82 -11.45 -9.87
C GLY A 266 8.93 -10.89 -10.74
N ALA A 267 9.19 -9.58 -10.69
CA ALA A 267 10.30 -8.98 -11.40
C ALA A 267 11.67 -9.48 -10.89
N LEU A 268 11.82 -9.63 -9.57
CA LEU A 268 13.04 -10.17 -8.94
C LEU A 268 13.25 -11.64 -9.30
N MET A 269 12.20 -12.48 -9.31
CA MET A 269 12.31 -13.89 -9.70
C MET A 269 12.69 -14.11 -11.17
N VAL A 270 12.46 -13.12 -12.04
CA VAL A 270 12.86 -13.20 -13.47
C VAL A 270 14.32 -12.78 -13.67
N HIS A 271 14.83 -11.85 -12.85
CA HIS A 271 16.17 -11.28 -13.00
C HIS A 271 17.21 -11.85 -12.00
N GLY A 272 16.77 -12.60 -10.99
CA GLY A 272 17.57 -13.12 -9.89
C GLY A 272 17.56 -14.64 -9.82
#